data_AF-A0A0A2ZWM5-F1
#
_entry.id   AF-A0A0A2ZWM5-F1
#
_cell.length_a   1.000
_cell.length_b   1.000
_cell.length_c   1.000
_cell.angle_alpha   90.00
_cell.angle_beta   90.00
_cell.angle_gamma   90.00
#
_symmetry.space_group_name_H-M   'P 1'
#
loop_
_entity.id
_entity.type
_entity.pdbx_description
1 polymer ?
#
loop_
_entity_poly.entity_id
_entity_poly.type
_entity_poly.pdbx_seq_one_letter_code
_entity_poly.pdbx_strand_id
1 'polypeptide(L)' 'MKELASANAKKLGLDLSTIIRMLLTQLAAKGTLPEGLLEPNSETLQAIYELENGIGVSHYNSVEELKADLGW' A
#
# COMPACT_ATOMS: atom_id res chain seq x y z
N MET A 1 -17.51 7.79 -9.96
CA MET A 1 -16.82 6.91 -8.98
C MET A 1 -17.81 6.10 -8.13
N LYS A 2 -18.65 6.75 -7.29
CA LYS A 2 -19.64 6.06 -6.43
C LYS A 2 -20.59 5.13 -7.20
N GLU A 3 -21.10 5.57 -8.35
CA GLU A 3 -22.01 4.78 -9.19
C GLU A 3 -21.32 3.54 -9.77
N LEU A 4 -20.07 3.68 -10.23
CA LEU A 4 -19.26 2.56 -10.71
C LEU A 4 -18.98 1.55 -9.59
N ALA A 5 -18.63 2.03 -8.39
CA ALA A 5 -18.43 1.17 -7.22
C ALA A 5 -19.73 0.42 -6.85
N SER A 6 -20.87 1.10 -6.88
CA SER A 6 -22.19 0.49 -6.63
C SER A 6 -22.57 -0.55 -7.68
N ALA A 7 -22.31 -0.27 -8.96
CA ALA A 7 -22.55 -1.22 -10.05
C ALA A 7 -21.67 -2.47 -9.92
N ASN A 8 -20.39 -2.29 -9.59
CA ASN A 8 -19.46 -3.41 -9.37
C ASN A 8 -19.83 -4.22 -8.12
N ALA A 9 -20.23 -3.57 -7.02
CA ALA A 9 -20.74 -4.25 -5.83
C ALA A 9 -21.95 -5.12 -6.17
N LYS A 10 -22.93 -4.59 -6.91
CA LYS A 10 -24.12 -5.33 -7.33
C LYS A 10 -23.79 -6.54 -8.19
N LYS A 11 -22.81 -6.45 -9.09
CA LYS A 11 -22.33 -7.61 -9.88
C LYS A 11 -21.77 -8.73 -9.00
N LEU A 12 -21.24 -8.38 -7.83
CA LEU A 12 -20.77 -9.33 -6.82
C LEU A 12 -21.89 -9.78 -5.86
N GLY A 13 -23.14 -9.36 -6.07
CA GLY A 13 -24.27 -9.67 -5.19
C GLY A 13 -24.26 -8.89 -3.87
N LEU A 14 -23.49 -7.80 -3.79
CA LEU A 14 -23.31 -6.99 -2.59
C LEU A 14 -23.85 -5.57 -2.80
N ASP A 15 -24.29 -4.94 -1.72
CA ASP A 15 -24.50 -3.49 -1.70
C ASP A 15 -23.31 -2.78 -1.02
N LEU A 16 -23.21 -1.47 -1.25
CA LEU A 16 -22.08 -0.68 -0.77
C LEU A 16 -22.00 -0.65 0.77
N SER A 17 -23.13 -0.69 1.48
CA SER A 17 -23.14 -0.72 2.96
C SER A 17 -22.62 -2.03 3.52
N THR A 18 -22.83 -3.14 2.79
CA THR A 18 -22.26 -4.44 3.14
C THR A 18 -20.74 -4.43 2.98
N ILE A 19 -20.23 -3.89 1.87
CA ILE A 19 -18.78 -3.75 1.65
C ILE A 19 -18.13 -2.88 2.72
N ILE A 20 -18.72 -1.74 3.08
CA ILE A 20 -18.22 -0.87 4.15
C ILE A 20 -18.17 -1.62 5.48
N ARG A 21 -19.21 -2.38 5.83
CA ARG A 21 -19.24 -3.19 7.05
C ARG A 21 -18.15 -4.26 7.07
N MET A 22 -17.89 -4.92 5.94
CA MET A 22 -16.81 -5.91 5.82
C MET A 22 -15.44 -5.26 6.08
N LEU A 23 -15.17 -4.10 5.46
CA LEU A 23 -13.92 -3.36 5.67
C LEU A 23 -13.73 -2.96 7.13
N LEU A 24 -14.77 -2.38 7.76
CA LEU A 24 -14.72 -2.00 9.18
C LEU A 24 -14.51 -3.20 10.10
N THR A 25 -15.15 -4.33 9.80
CA THR A 25 -15.00 -5.57 10.57
C THR A 25 -13.57 -6.11 10.47
N GLN A 26 -12.98 -6.09 9.28
CA GLN A 26 -11.59 -6.51 9.08
C GLN A 26 -10.61 -5.62 9.84
N LEU A 27 -10.82 -4.30 9.81
CA LEU A 27 -10.01 -3.34 10.55
C LEU A 27 -10.11 -3.57 12.06
N ALA A 28 -11.32 -3.80 12.58
CA ALA A 28 -11.53 -4.09 13.99
C ALA A 28 -10.87 -5.42 14.42
N ALA A 29 -10.85 -6.43 13.54
CA ALA A 29 -10.31 -7.75 13.86
C ALA A 29 -8.78 -7.84 13.75
N LYS A 30 -8.17 -7.16 12.76
CA LYS A 30 -6.75 -7.33 12.41
C LYS A 30 -5.90 -6.07 12.60
N GLY A 31 -6.51 -4.89 12.70
CA GLY A 31 -5.78 -3.62 12.75
C GLY A 31 -5.03 -3.27 11.45
N THR A 32 -5.32 -3.96 10.34
CA THR A 32 -4.64 -3.78 9.06
C THR A 32 -5.64 -3.55 7.93
N LEU A 33 -5.24 -2.72 6.95
CA LEU A 33 -6.01 -2.53 5.72
C LEU A 33 -5.90 -3.78 4.84
N PRO A 34 -6.91 -4.07 4.00
CA PRO A 34 -6.78 -5.07 2.95
C PRO A 34 -5.61 -4.77 2.02
N GLU A 35 -4.91 -5.81 1.62
CA GLU A 35 -3.87 -5.72 0.58
C GLU A 35 -4.45 -5.15 -0.72
N GLY A 36 -3.70 -4.27 -1.37
CA GLY A 36 -4.11 -3.62 -2.62
C GLY A 36 -5.18 -2.53 -2.48
N LEU A 37 -5.58 -2.14 -1.26
CA LEU A 37 -6.48 -0.99 -1.08
C LEU A 37 -5.76 0.35 -1.26
N LEU A 38 -4.47 0.38 -0.94
CA LEU A 38 -3.61 1.55 -1.10
C LEU A 38 -2.63 1.30 -2.24
N GLU A 39 -2.51 2.30 -3.10
CA GLU A 39 -1.45 2.39 -4.10
C GLU A 39 -0.29 3.25 -3.54
N PRO A 40 0.97 2.99 -3.94
CA PRO A 40 2.08 3.88 -3.64
C PRO A 40 1.76 5.32 -4.03
N ASN A 41 2.09 6.27 -3.16
CA ASN A 41 1.96 7.69 -3.49
C ASN A 41 3.08 8.13 -4.45
N SER A 42 3.00 9.38 -4.95
CA SER A 42 3.98 9.92 -5.89
C SER A 42 5.41 9.91 -5.36
N GLU A 43 5.60 10.14 -4.07
CA GLU A 43 6.91 10.10 -3.41
C GLU A 43 7.51 8.68 -3.43
N THR A 44 6.70 7.68 -3.11
CA THR A 44 7.13 6.27 -3.15
C THR A 44 7.43 5.83 -4.58
N LEU A 45 6.59 6.22 -5.54
CA LEU A 45 6.82 5.91 -6.96
C LEU A 45 8.10 6.57 -7.48
N GLN A 46 8.38 7.80 -7.06
CA GLN A 46 9.61 8.51 -7.41
C GLN A 46 10.84 7.80 -6.82
N ALA A 47 10.79 7.38 -5.56
CA ALA A 47 11.88 6.64 -4.94
C ALA A 47 12.15 5.29 -5.63
N ILE A 48 11.10 4.58 -6.07
CA ILE A 48 11.23 3.36 -6.89
C ILE A 48 11.93 3.67 -8.21
N TYR A 49 11.50 4.72 -8.91
CA TYR A 49 12.13 5.14 -10.17
C TYR A 49 13.61 5.49 -9.99
N GLU A 50 13.94 6.24 -8.94
CA GLU A 50 15.32 6.61 -8.62
C GLU A 50 16.19 5.38 -8.35
N LEU A 51 15.68 4.44 -7.56
CA LEU A 51 16.34 3.16 -7.28
C LEU A 51 16.59 2.36 -8.56
N GLU A 52 15.59 2.23 -9.43
CA GLU A 52 15.69 1.49 -10.70
C GLU A 52 16.69 2.11 -11.69
N ASN A 53 16.91 3.42 -11.59
CA ASN A 53 17.84 4.17 -12.46
C ASN A 53 19.19 4.45 -11.79
N GLY A 54 19.44 3.93 -10.58
CA GLY A 54 20.69 4.16 -9.84
C GLY A 54 20.89 5.60 -9.39
N ILE A 55 19.82 6.38 -9.25
CA ILE A 55 19.84 7.78 -8.80
C ILE A 55 19.77 7.79 -7.27
N GLY A 56 20.72 8.42 -6.61
CA GLY A 56 20.69 8.56 -5.14
C GLY A 56 20.83 7.23 -4.38
N VAL A 57 21.36 6.18 -5.01
CA VAL A 57 21.53 4.85 -4.41
C VAL A 57 22.90 4.73 -3.75
N SER A 58 22.91 4.26 -2.51
CA SER A 58 24.12 3.87 -1.78
C SER A 58 24.27 2.34 -1.78
N HIS A 59 25.49 1.86 -1.92
CA HIS A 59 25.83 0.44 -1.83
C HIS A 59 26.69 0.17 -0.60
N TYR A 60 26.41 -0.94 0.09
CA TYR A 60 27.13 -1.38 1.28
C TYR A 60 27.55 -2.83 1.11
N ASN A 61 28.70 -3.20 1.69
CA ASN A 61 29.24 -4.55 1.57
C ASN A 61 28.82 -5.47 2.71
N SER A 62 28.20 -4.90 3.76
CA SER A 62 27.71 -5.64 4.93
C SER A 62 26.47 -4.99 5.54
N VAL A 63 25.74 -5.78 6.33
CA VAL A 63 24.58 -5.27 7.10
C VAL A 63 25.05 -4.30 8.19
N GLU A 64 26.25 -4.52 8.74
CA GLU A 64 26.87 -3.68 9.76
C GLU A 64 27.17 -2.27 9.21
N GLU A 65 27.71 -2.17 7.99
CA GLU A 65 27.94 -0.88 7.31
C GLU A 65 26.62 -0.13 7.07
N LEU A 66 25.59 -0.82 6.57
CA LEU A 66 24.26 -0.22 6.36
C LEU A 66 23.65 0.32 7.65
N LYS A 67 23.72 -0.45 8.75
CA LYS A 67 23.17 -0.03 10.05
C LYS A 67 23.87 1.21 10.59
N ALA A 68 25.20 1.26 10.47
CA ALA A 68 25.99 2.41 10.91
C ALA A 68 25.59 3.69 10.16
N ASP A 69 25.34 3.60 8.85
CA ASP A 69 24.88 4.73 8.03
C ASP A 69 23.44 5.17 8.37
N LEU A 70 22.55 4.23 8.65
CA LEU A 70 21.16 4.51 9.07
C LEU A 70 21.02 5.00 10.52
N GLY A 71 22.11 5.06 11.28
CA GLY A 71 22.12 5.51 12.67
C GLY A 71 21.39 4.57 13.65
N TRP A 72 21.39 3.26 13.35
CA TRP A 72 20.83 2.22 14.22
C TRP A 72 21.79 1.79 15.33
#